data_AF-A0A6L2P205-F1
#
_entry.id   AF-A0A6L2P205-F1
#
_cell.length_a   1.000
_cell.length_b   1.000
_cell.length_c   1.000
_cell.angle_alpha   90.00
_cell.angle_beta   90.00
_cell.angle_gamma   90.00
#
_symmetry.space_group_name_H-M   'P 1'
#
loop_
_entity.id
_entity.type
_entity.pdbx_description
1 polymer ?
#
loop_
_entity_poly.entity_id
_entity_poly.type
_entity_poly.pdbx_seq_one_letter_code
_entity_poly.pdbx_strand_id
1 'polypeptide(L)'
;MEIRQFLGLAGYYRRFIEGFSKIVKSMTKVTQKGIKFDWGEKEENAFHLIKQKLCSAPILALPEGSEDFVVYCDASHKGLGAVLMQREKVIAYASRQFKIHEKNYTTHHPELGSVVFALKIWRHYLYGTKCTVFTNHKSLQHILDQKELNMRQRRWLEILSDYNCDIRYHPGNANVVADALSRKERDKPLRVQALVMTISLNLPKQIEEAQIEALKP
;
A
#
# COMPACT_ATOMS: atom_id res chain seq x y z
N MET A 1 5.44 1.52 26.74
CA MET A 1 6.57 2.38 26.30
C MET A 1 7.44 1.65 25.27
N GLU A 2 7.66 0.34 25.45
CA GLU A 2 8.48 -0.54 24.61
C GLU A 2 8.08 -0.62 23.13
N ILE A 3 6.79 -0.67 22.81
CA ILE A 3 6.33 -0.76 21.40
C ILE A 3 6.69 0.50 20.60
N ARG A 4 6.65 1.69 21.21
CA ARG A 4 7.05 2.93 20.53
C ARG A 4 8.56 2.96 20.25
N GLN A 5 9.37 2.42 21.17
CA GLN A 5 10.81 2.27 20.97
C GLN A 5 11.12 1.26 19.86
N PHE A 6 10.45 0.10 19.88
CA PHE A 6 10.58 -0.89 18.81
C PHE A 6 10.17 -0.33 17.44
N LEU A 7 9.04 0.37 17.36
CA LEU A 7 8.60 1.02 16.12
C LEU A 7 9.60 2.10 15.65
N GLY A 8 10.27 2.79 16.58
CA GLY A 8 11.35 3.72 16.26
C GLY A 8 12.54 3.02 15.61
N LEU A 9 13.02 1.92 16.21
CA LEU A 9 14.14 1.13 15.69
C LEU A 9 13.78 0.46 14.35
N ALA A 10 12.64 -0.22 14.29
CA ALA A 10 12.15 -0.83 13.05
C ALA A 10 11.94 0.23 11.95
N GLY A 11 11.56 1.45 12.33
CA GLY A 11 11.43 2.60 11.44
C GLY A 11 12.74 2.99 10.73
N TYR A 12 13.90 2.80 11.36
CA TYR A 12 15.20 3.02 10.72
C TYR A 12 15.42 2.08 9.53
N TYR A 13 15.04 0.81 9.70
CA TYR A 13 15.18 -0.24 8.70
C TYR A 13 14.01 -0.33 7.72
N ARG A 14 13.02 0.57 7.79
CA ARG A 14 11.82 0.55 6.93
C ARG A 14 12.13 0.46 5.43
N ARG A 15 13.28 0.99 5.00
CA ARG A 15 13.71 0.99 3.60
C ARG A 15 14.03 -0.40 3.07
N PHE A 16 14.30 -1.33 3.99
CA PHE A 16 14.67 -2.71 3.68
C PHE A 16 13.51 -3.69 3.82
N ILE A 17 12.36 -3.21 4.33
CA ILE A 17 11.19 -4.05 4.62
C ILE A 17 10.08 -3.72 3.62
N GLU A 18 9.82 -4.67 2.72
CA GLU A 18 8.68 -4.60 1.82
C GLU A 18 7.37 -4.54 2.63
N GLY A 19 6.57 -3.52 2.34
CA GLY A 19 5.24 -3.32 2.92
C GLY A 19 5.27 -2.82 4.37
N PHE A 20 6.41 -2.28 4.85
CA PHE A 20 6.58 -1.87 6.25
C PHE A 20 5.38 -1.09 6.81
N SER A 21 4.93 -0.06 6.09
CA SER A 21 3.80 0.79 6.49
C SER A 21 2.48 0.02 6.66
N LYS A 22 2.27 -1.07 5.90
CA LYS A 22 1.11 -1.97 6.05
C LYS A 22 1.21 -2.77 7.35
N ILE A 23 2.38 -3.31 7.64
CA ILE A 23 2.63 -4.20 8.79
C ILE A 23 2.52 -3.43 10.11
N VAL A 24 3.21 -2.29 10.22
CA VAL A 24 3.20 -1.50 11.47
C VAL A 24 1.85 -0.83 11.78
N LYS A 25 0.89 -0.83 10.84
CA LYS A 25 -0.36 -0.08 10.99
C LYS A 25 -1.18 -0.51 12.22
N SER A 26 -1.31 -1.81 12.44
CA SER A 26 -2.01 -2.37 13.62
C SER A 26 -1.33 -1.89 14.89
N MET A 27 -0.01 -2.08 14.98
CA MET A 27 0.80 -1.64 16.12
C MET A 27 0.74 -0.12 16.36
N THR A 28 0.77 0.69 15.31
CA THR A 28 0.74 2.16 15.43
C THR A 28 -0.62 2.62 15.97
N LYS A 29 -1.72 1.94 15.60
CA LYS A 29 -3.07 2.23 16.09
C LYS A 29 -3.15 2.05 17.60
N VAL A 30 -2.59 0.96 18.13
CA VAL A 30 -2.58 0.66 19.58
C VAL A 30 -1.76 1.69 20.38
N THR A 31 -0.80 2.37 19.74
CA THR A 31 0.01 3.42 20.38
C THR A 31 -0.61 4.84 20.34
N GLN A 32 -1.79 5.03 19.73
CA GLN A 32 -2.42 6.35 19.62
C GLN A 32 -3.01 6.82 20.96
N LYS A 33 -3.02 8.14 21.17
CA LYS A 33 -3.55 8.76 22.38
C LYS A 33 -5.07 8.56 22.44
N GLY A 34 -5.59 8.06 23.56
CA GLY A 34 -7.03 7.85 23.77
C GLY A 34 -7.57 6.51 23.29
N ILE A 35 -6.72 5.59 22.79
CA ILE A 35 -7.11 4.22 22.45
C ILE A 35 -6.69 3.29 23.60
N LYS A 36 -7.59 2.40 24.03
CA LYS A 36 -7.26 1.36 25.01
C LYS A 36 -6.21 0.42 24.42
N PHE A 37 -5.15 0.16 25.19
CA PHE A 37 -4.13 -0.79 24.79
C PHE A 37 -4.76 -2.19 24.75
N ASP A 38 -4.94 -2.71 23.55
CA ASP A 38 -5.44 -4.07 23.30
C ASP A 38 -4.48 -4.72 22.31
N TRP A 39 -3.78 -5.75 22.78
CA TRP A 39 -2.74 -6.43 22.03
C TRP A 39 -3.25 -7.83 21.69
N GLY A 40 -3.80 -7.96 20.49
CA GLY A 40 -4.35 -9.21 20.01
C GLY A 40 -3.37 -9.98 19.11
N GLU A 41 -3.88 -11.06 18.55
CA GLU A 41 -3.14 -11.93 17.64
C GLU A 41 -2.64 -11.19 16.38
N LYS A 42 -3.36 -10.16 15.93
CA LYS A 42 -2.99 -9.37 14.75
C LYS A 42 -1.76 -8.51 15.00
N GLU A 43 -1.66 -7.91 16.18
CA GLU A 43 -0.53 -7.08 16.60
C GLU A 43 0.70 -7.95 16.86
N GLU A 44 0.52 -9.11 17.51
CA GLU A 44 1.57 -10.09 17.77
C GLU A 44 2.16 -10.65 16.46
N ASN A 45 1.30 -11.06 15.52
CA ASN A 45 1.73 -11.52 14.20
C ASN A 45 2.50 -10.44 13.42
N ALA A 46 2.06 -9.17 13.50
CA ALA A 46 2.77 -8.07 12.87
C ALA A 46 4.15 -7.83 13.51
N PHE A 47 4.25 -7.95 14.83
CA PHE A 47 5.51 -7.81 15.57
C PHE A 47 6.51 -8.92 15.20
N HIS A 48 6.07 -10.18 15.18
CA HIS A 48 6.89 -11.31 14.77
C HIS A 48 7.30 -11.21 13.30
N LEU A 49 6.40 -10.79 12.41
CA LEU A 49 6.71 -10.61 11.00
C LEU A 49 7.79 -9.54 10.79
N ILE A 50 7.76 -8.43 11.53
CA ILE A 50 8.81 -7.41 11.46
C ILE A 50 10.13 -7.96 11.99
N LYS A 51 10.13 -8.66 13.14
CA LYS A 51 11.34 -9.31 13.65
C LYS A 51 11.93 -10.27 12.63
N GLN A 52 11.10 -11.12 12.02
CA GLN A 52 11.53 -12.04 10.98
C GLN A 52 12.13 -11.29 9.79
N LYS A 53 11.46 -10.25 9.27
CA LYS A 53 11.97 -9.44 8.16
C LYS A 53 13.22 -8.63 8.48
N LEU A 54 13.44 -8.26 9.75
CA LEU A 54 14.67 -7.62 10.23
C LEU A 54 15.83 -8.61 10.36
N CYS A 55 15.53 -9.85 10.77
CA CYS A 55 16.52 -10.92 10.93
C CYS A 55 16.85 -11.62 9.61
N SER A 56 15.90 -11.69 8.67
CA SER A 56 16.14 -12.18 7.32
C SER A 56 16.82 -11.07 6.50
N ALA A 57 18.03 -11.31 6.02
CA ALA A 57 18.71 -10.37 5.13
C ALA A 57 17.81 -10.12 3.90
N PRO A 58 17.32 -8.89 3.68
CA PRO A 58 16.65 -8.58 2.44
C PRO A 58 17.70 -8.61 1.32
N ILE A 59 17.33 -9.16 0.16
CA ILE A 59 18.19 -9.22 -1.04
C ILE A 59 18.24 -7.81 -1.66
N LEU A 60 18.83 -6.87 -0.93
CA LEU A 60 18.96 -5.48 -1.37
C LEU A 60 20.39 -5.24 -1.79
N ALA A 61 20.54 -4.81 -3.04
CA ALA A 61 21.84 -4.51 -3.61
C ALA A 61 22.27 -3.09 -3.18
N LEU A 62 23.56 -2.94 -2.92
CA LEU A 62 24.15 -1.62 -2.82
C LEU A 62 24.11 -0.95 -4.19
N PRO A 63 23.84 0.36 -4.26
CA PRO A 63 23.88 1.08 -5.52
C PRO A 63 25.31 1.05 -6.07
N GLU A 64 25.44 0.66 -7.33
CA GLU A 64 26.71 0.54 -8.04
C GLU A 64 26.81 1.70 -9.03
N GLY A 65 27.43 2.79 -8.59
CA GLY A 65 27.52 4.03 -9.37
C GLY A 65 26.25 4.89 -9.30
N SER A 66 26.15 5.84 -10.23
CA SER A 66 25.12 6.89 -10.24
C SER A 66 24.21 6.85 -11.47
N GLU A 67 24.19 5.73 -12.19
CA GLU A 67 23.45 5.55 -13.44
C GLU A 67 22.39 4.45 -13.30
N ASP A 68 21.47 4.37 -14.27
CA ASP A 68 20.47 3.31 -14.39
C ASP A 68 19.47 3.19 -13.22
N PHE A 69 19.19 4.29 -12.51
CA PHE A 69 18.15 4.26 -11.49
C PHE A 69 16.77 4.19 -12.11
N VAL A 70 16.01 3.18 -11.69
CA VAL A 70 14.62 2.97 -12.08
C VAL A 70 13.75 3.01 -10.83
N VAL A 71 12.71 3.84 -10.87
CA VAL A 71 11.78 4.00 -9.77
C VAL A 71 10.41 3.51 -10.21
N TYR A 72 9.89 2.50 -9.53
CA TYR A 72 8.52 2.04 -9.71
C TYR A 72 7.64 2.66 -8.66
N CYS A 73 6.67 3.47 -9.09
CA CYS A 73 5.74 4.16 -8.21
C CYS A 73 4.34 3.56 -8.37
N ASP A 74 3.63 3.46 -7.25
CA ASP A 74 2.21 3.16 -7.26
C ASP A 74 1.49 3.87 -6.11
N ALA A 75 0.22 4.17 -6.33
CA ALA A 75 -0.63 4.75 -5.33
C ALA A 75 -1.98 4.03 -5.31
N SER A 76 -2.40 3.63 -4.12
CA SER A 76 -3.74 3.09 -3.90
C SER A 76 -4.58 4.06 -3.09
N HIS A 77 -5.88 3.80 -2.98
CA HIS A 77 -6.80 4.51 -2.07
C HIS A 77 -6.33 4.63 -0.59
N LYS A 78 -5.34 3.83 -0.15
CA LYS A 78 -4.88 3.79 1.25
C LYS A 78 -3.49 4.35 1.48
N GLY A 79 -2.65 4.44 0.45
CA GLY A 79 -1.27 4.90 0.61
C GLY A 79 -0.46 4.84 -0.67
N LEU A 80 0.80 5.25 -0.51
CA LEU A 80 1.80 5.35 -1.55
C LEU A 80 2.82 4.22 -1.37
N GLY A 81 3.22 3.60 -2.48
CA GLY A 81 4.30 2.64 -2.56
C GLY A 81 5.30 3.08 -3.63
N ALA A 82 6.58 2.83 -3.37
CA ALA A 82 7.62 3.00 -4.37
C ALA A 82 8.74 1.96 -4.17
N VAL A 83 9.40 1.59 -5.27
CA VAL A 83 10.57 0.71 -5.29
C VAL A 83 11.68 1.40 -6.08
N LEU A 84 12.87 1.49 -5.51
CA LEU A 84 14.08 1.92 -6.20
C LEU A 84 14.86 0.69 -6.65
N MET A 85 15.16 0.63 -7.94
CA MET A 85 15.90 -0.44 -8.58
C MET A 85 17.07 0.13 -9.39
N GLN A 86 18.10 -0.69 -9.56
CA GLN A 86 19.21 -0.42 -10.46
C GLN A 86 19.66 -1.75 -11.05
N ARG A 87 19.78 -1.82 -12.38
CA ARG A 87 20.21 -3.04 -13.11
C ARG A 87 19.48 -4.30 -12.62
N GLU A 88 18.15 -4.23 -12.56
CA GLU A 88 17.24 -5.30 -12.10
C GLU A 88 17.36 -5.71 -10.62
N LYS A 89 18.25 -5.07 -9.85
CA LYS A 89 18.37 -5.28 -8.41
C LYS A 89 17.58 -4.24 -7.65
N VAL A 90 16.90 -4.65 -6.58
CA VAL A 90 16.22 -3.70 -5.69
C VAL A 90 17.23 -3.08 -4.74
N ILE A 91 17.24 -1.75 -4.66
CA ILE A 91 18.08 -0.99 -3.73
C ILE A 91 17.29 -0.62 -2.48
N ALA A 92 16.05 -0.15 -2.64
CA ALA A 92 15.24 0.29 -1.51
C ALA A 92 13.75 0.22 -1.79
N TYR A 93 12.98 -0.04 -0.74
CA TYR A 93 11.53 0.08 -0.71
C TYR A 93 11.12 1.35 0.04
N ALA A 94 10.04 1.98 -0.41
CA ALA A 94 9.41 3.08 0.31
C ALA A 94 7.90 2.88 0.32
N SER A 95 7.28 3.02 1.50
CA SER A 95 5.83 3.00 1.62
C SER A 95 5.36 3.99 2.68
N ARG A 96 4.21 4.64 2.45
CA ARG A 96 3.61 5.60 3.37
C ARG A 96 2.09 5.57 3.28
N GLN A 97 1.44 5.55 4.44
CA GLN A 97 -0.02 5.71 4.49
C GLN A 97 -0.43 7.17 4.22
N PHE A 98 -1.59 7.35 3.60
CA PHE A 98 -2.17 8.68 3.45
C PHE A 98 -2.58 9.27 4.80
N LYS A 99 -2.24 10.55 4.99
CA LYS A 99 -2.82 11.35 6.07
C LYS A 99 -4.31 11.56 5.83
N ILE A 100 -5.06 11.89 6.88
CA ILE A 100 -6.52 12.06 6.83
C ILE A 100 -6.93 13.07 5.74
N HIS A 101 -6.22 14.19 5.62
CA HIS A 101 -6.47 15.19 4.58
C HIS A 101 -6.07 14.72 3.18
N GLU A 102 -5.12 13.78 3.05
CA GLU A 102 -4.70 13.24 1.75
C GLU A 102 -5.70 12.21 1.20
N LYS A 103 -6.46 11.55 2.08
CA LYS A 103 -7.52 10.59 1.68
C LYS A 103 -8.69 11.26 0.96
N ASN A 104 -8.95 12.53 1.26
CA ASN A 104 -10.07 13.28 0.69
C ASN A 104 -9.73 13.94 -0.65
N TYR A 105 -8.52 13.72 -1.17
CA TYR A 105 -8.16 14.25 -2.48
C TYR A 105 -8.85 13.48 -3.61
N THR A 106 -9.28 14.23 -4.63
CA THR A 106 -9.81 13.69 -5.87
C THR A 106 -8.83 12.67 -6.48
N THR A 107 -9.40 11.59 -7.02
CA THR A 107 -8.75 10.33 -7.42
C THR A 107 -7.61 10.48 -8.43
N HIS A 108 -7.42 11.64 -9.06
CA HIS A 108 -6.37 11.95 -10.03
C HIS A 108 -5.04 12.46 -9.43
N HIS A 109 -4.99 12.69 -8.12
CA HIS A 109 -3.80 13.19 -7.41
C HIS A 109 -2.87 12.15 -6.74
N PRO A 110 -3.27 10.92 -6.41
CA PRO A 110 -2.46 10.05 -5.57
C PRO A 110 -1.21 9.52 -6.29
N GLU A 111 -1.26 9.32 -7.61
CA GLU A 111 -0.16 8.75 -8.40
C GLU A 111 0.97 9.76 -8.65
N LEU A 112 0.67 11.03 -8.96
CA LEU A 112 1.71 12.07 -8.97
C LEU A 112 2.31 12.25 -7.57
N GLY A 113 1.49 12.03 -6.54
CA GLY A 113 1.91 12.01 -5.15
C GLY A 113 2.91 10.89 -4.84
N SER A 114 2.76 9.67 -5.40
CA SER A 114 3.73 8.58 -5.19
C SER A 114 5.07 8.89 -5.84
N VAL A 115 5.06 9.50 -7.04
CA VAL A 115 6.29 9.95 -7.71
C VAL A 115 7.03 11.00 -6.89
N VAL A 116 6.35 12.08 -6.50
CA VAL A 116 6.97 13.14 -5.68
C VAL A 116 7.46 12.59 -4.33
N PHE A 117 6.72 11.65 -3.74
CA PHE A 117 7.11 10.97 -2.51
C PHE A 117 8.41 10.17 -2.69
N ALA A 118 8.53 9.40 -3.77
CA ALA A 118 9.73 8.63 -4.08
C ALA A 118 10.96 9.53 -4.29
N LEU A 119 10.81 10.58 -5.12
CA LEU A 119 11.89 11.53 -5.39
C LEU A 119 12.40 12.23 -4.13
N LYS A 120 11.49 12.64 -3.23
CA LYS A 120 11.88 13.26 -1.96
C LYS A 120 12.64 12.32 -1.03
N ILE A 121 12.23 11.05 -0.94
CA ILE A 121 12.91 10.08 -0.08
C ILE A 121 14.30 9.75 -0.63
N TRP A 122 14.39 9.52 -1.94
CA TRP A 122 15.61 9.09 -2.61
C TRP A 122 16.36 10.24 -3.28
N ARG A 123 16.17 11.47 -2.80
CA ARG A 123 16.92 12.65 -3.28
C ARG A 123 18.43 12.40 -3.27
N HIS A 124 18.93 11.71 -2.25
CA HIS A 124 20.34 11.36 -2.12
C HIS A 124 20.87 10.38 -3.19
N TYR A 125 19.99 9.62 -3.85
CA TYR A 125 20.36 8.73 -4.97
C TYR A 125 20.08 9.37 -6.33
N LEU A 126 18.95 10.07 -6.45
CA LEU A 126 18.40 10.49 -7.74
C LEU A 126 18.85 11.89 -8.17
N TYR A 127 19.29 12.73 -7.23
CA TYR A 127 19.66 14.11 -7.55
C TYR A 127 20.93 14.16 -8.41
N GLY A 128 20.87 14.89 -9.53
CA GLY A 128 21.98 14.98 -10.49
C GLY A 128 22.18 13.76 -11.39
N THR A 129 21.32 12.75 -11.29
CA THR A 129 21.40 11.50 -12.09
C THR A 129 20.21 11.38 -13.02
N LYS A 130 20.39 10.67 -14.14
CA LYS A 130 19.26 10.31 -15.01
C LYS A 130 18.52 9.14 -14.38
N CYS A 131 17.22 9.30 -14.16
CA CYS A 131 16.39 8.21 -13.64
C CYS A 131 15.12 8.01 -14.48
N THR A 132 14.62 6.78 -14.51
CA THR A 132 13.34 6.47 -15.16
C THR A 132 12.29 6.19 -14.10
N VAL A 133 11.17 6.90 -14.13
CA VAL A 133 10.04 6.68 -13.21
C VAL A 133 8.93 5.96 -13.95
N PHE A 134 8.56 4.78 -13.48
CA PHE A 134 7.41 4.03 -13.96
C PHE A 134 6.19 4.25 -13.08
N THR A 135 5.05 4.49 -13.73
CA THR A 135 3.74 4.65 -13.09
C THR A 135 2.66 3.91 -13.85
N ASN A 136 1.64 3.43 -13.13
CA ASN A 136 0.48 2.76 -13.71
C ASN A 136 -0.59 3.72 -14.25
N HIS A 137 -0.32 5.02 -14.28
CA HIS A 137 -1.25 6.00 -14.82
C HIS A 137 -0.76 6.66 -16.10
N LYS A 138 -1.46 6.37 -17.20
CA LYS A 138 -1.07 6.82 -18.55
C LYS A 138 -1.04 8.34 -18.68
N SER A 139 -1.91 9.08 -17.97
CA SER A 139 -1.95 10.54 -18.09
C SER A 139 -0.70 11.23 -17.52
N LEU A 140 0.02 10.57 -16.61
CA LEU A 140 1.22 11.15 -15.99
C LEU A 140 2.41 11.21 -16.93
N GLN A 141 2.38 10.45 -18.03
CA GLN A 141 3.41 10.53 -19.06
C GLN A 141 3.46 11.92 -19.72
N HIS A 142 2.33 12.61 -19.78
CA HIS A 142 2.19 13.92 -20.44
C HIS A 142 2.00 15.07 -19.43
N ILE A 143 2.22 14.83 -18.13
CA ILE A 143 1.92 15.85 -17.11
C ILE A 143 2.84 17.07 -17.19
N LEU A 144 4.03 16.91 -17.77
CA LEU A 144 4.98 18.01 -18.02
C LEU A 144 4.48 18.93 -19.15
N ASP A 145 3.71 18.41 -20.11
CA ASP A 145 3.25 19.14 -21.29
C ASP A 145 1.87 19.80 -21.09
N GLN A 146 1.18 19.49 -19.99
CA GLN A 146 -0.17 19.99 -19.71
C GLN A 146 -0.15 21.47 -19.32
N LYS A 147 -0.87 22.30 -20.10
CA LYS A 147 -0.98 23.76 -19.85
C LYS A 147 -1.88 24.11 -18.66
N GLU A 148 -2.95 23.34 -18.43
CA GLU A 148 -3.91 23.60 -17.35
C GLU A 148 -3.69 22.64 -16.19
N LEU A 149 -3.00 23.14 -15.16
CA LEU A 149 -2.70 22.38 -13.97
C LEU A 149 -3.22 23.08 -12.72
N ASN A 150 -3.69 22.27 -11.79
CA ASN A 150 -4.08 22.72 -10.45
C ASN A 150 -2.83 23.27 -9.71
N MET A 151 -3.01 24.24 -8.80
CA MET A 151 -1.91 24.85 -8.03
C MET A 151 -1.04 23.80 -7.32
N ARG A 152 -1.63 22.68 -6.87
CA ARG A 152 -0.87 21.57 -6.29
C ARG A 152 0.02 20.85 -7.30
N GLN A 153 -0.51 20.58 -8.50
CA GLN A 153 0.27 19.94 -9.57
C GLN A 153 1.43 20.84 -9.99
N ARG A 154 1.23 22.17 -10.07
CA ARG A 154 2.34 23.11 -10.34
C ARG A 154 3.47 23.03 -9.31
N ARG A 155 3.13 23.04 -8.02
CA ARG A 155 4.14 22.86 -6.94
C ARG A 155 4.87 21.51 -7.03
N TRP A 156 4.19 20.47 -7.50
CA TRP A 156 4.79 19.15 -7.69
C TRP A 156 5.64 19.09 -8.95
N LEU A 157 5.26 19.82 -10.00
CA LEU A 157 6.07 20.00 -11.20
C LEU A 157 7.37 20.75 -10.93
N GLU A 158 7.36 21.80 -10.12
CA GLU A 158 8.59 22.49 -9.70
C GLU A 158 9.57 21.52 -9.04
N ILE A 159 9.07 20.62 -8.20
CA ILE A 159 9.90 19.58 -7.59
C ILE A 159 10.40 18.60 -8.66
N LEU A 160 9.57 18.23 -9.63
CA LEU A 160 9.96 17.31 -10.71
C LEU A 160 11.01 17.90 -11.64
N SER A 161 10.93 19.21 -11.96
CA SER A 161 11.89 19.88 -12.82
C SER A 161 13.30 19.94 -12.24
N ASP A 162 13.46 19.82 -10.93
CA ASP A 162 14.77 19.72 -10.28
C ASP A 162 15.47 18.37 -10.55
N TYR A 163 14.76 17.37 -11.06
CA TYR A 163 15.30 16.02 -11.33
C TYR A 163 15.36 15.76 -12.85
N ASN A 164 16.43 15.12 -13.29
CA ASN A 164 16.53 14.58 -14.64
C ASN A 164 15.81 13.22 -14.70
N CYS A 165 14.47 13.25 -14.70
CA CYS A 165 13.64 12.05 -14.67
C CYS A 165 12.71 11.90 -15.88
N ASP A 166 12.73 10.71 -16.51
CA ASP A 166 11.81 10.33 -17.57
C ASP A 166 10.60 9.58 -16.97
N ILE A 167 9.40 10.15 -17.04
CA ILE A 167 8.17 9.49 -16.57
C ILE A 167 7.62 8.61 -17.70
N ARG A 168 7.52 7.30 -17.45
CA ARG A 168 7.00 6.31 -18.39
C ARG A 168 5.80 5.57 -17.82
N TYR A 169 4.83 5.29 -18.67
CA TYR A 169 3.72 4.43 -18.32
C TYR A 169 4.17 2.97 -18.27
N HIS A 170 3.80 2.26 -17.21
CA HIS A 170 3.99 0.83 -17.06
C HIS A 170 2.68 0.20 -16.58
N PRO A 171 2.09 -0.75 -17.31
CA PRO A 171 0.77 -1.29 -16.96
C PRO A 171 0.80 -1.91 -15.56
N GLY A 172 -0.27 -1.69 -14.79
CA GLY A 172 -0.34 -2.10 -13.38
C GLY A 172 -0.11 -3.60 -13.13
N ASN A 173 -0.40 -4.45 -14.12
CA ASN A 173 -0.12 -5.89 -14.04
C ASN A 173 1.38 -6.23 -14.03
N ALA A 174 2.22 -5.35 -14.57
CA ALA A 174 3.66 -5.49 -14.58
C ALA A 174 4.33 -4.73 -13.42
N ASN A 175 3.62 -3.78 -12.79
CA ASN A 175 4.08 -3.03 -11.62
C ASN A 175 3.80 -3.75 -10.29
N VAL A 176 3.94 -5.08 -10.26
CA VAL A 176 3.44 -5.95 -9.17
C VAL A 176 4.03 -5.58 -7.82
N VAL A 177 5.31 -5.17 -7.78
CA VAL A 177 6.01 -4.87 -6.52
C VAL A 177 5.51 -3.55 -5.91
N ALA A 178 5.43 -2.47 -6.70
CA ALA A 178 4.89 -1.21 -6.17
C ALA A 178 3.39 -1.34 -5.85
N ASP A 179 2.65 -2.13 -6.63
CA ASP A 179 1.25 -2.44 -6.39
C ASP A 179 1.02 -3.20 -5.08
N ALA A 180 1.86 -4.20 -4.78
CA ALA A 180 1.85 -4.91 -3.51
C ALA A 180 2.15 -3.99 -2.32
N LEU A 181 3.02 -3.00 -2.49
CA LEU A 181 3.36 -2.01 -1.47
C LEU A 181 2.24 -1.01 -1.20
N SER A 182 1.48 -0.65 -2.24
CA SER A 182 0.41 0.33 -2.13
C SER A 182 -0.90 -0.30 -1.66
N ARG A 183 -1.20 -1.55 -2.06
CA ARG A 183 -2.50 -2.22 -1.83
C ARG A 183 -2.56 -2.94 -0.47
N LYS A 184 -3.74 -2.91 0.15
CA LYS A 184 -4.12 -3.92 1.18
C LYS A 184 -4.46 -5.20 0.41
N GLU A 185 -4.17 -6.38 0.97
CA GLU A 185 -4.94 -7.56 0.57
C GLU A 185 -6.41 -7.15 0.63
N ARG A 186 -7.10 -7.35 -0.48
CA ARG A 186 -8.54 -7.46 -0.39
C ARG A 186 -8.70 -8.64 0.57
N ASP A 187 -9.12 -8.38 1.81
CA ASP A 187 -10.03 -9.33 2.42
C ASP A 187 -11.05 -9.51 1.32
N LYS A 188 -10.98 -10.63 0.57
CA LYS A 188 -12.13 -11.00 -0.24
C LYS A 188 -13.25 -10.86 0.78
N PRO A 189 -14.27 -10.00 0.58
CA PRO A 189 -15.47 -10.23 1.35
C PRO A 189 -15.71 -11.71 1.13
N LEU A 190 -15.76 -12.49 2.21
CA LEU A 190 -16.29 -13.83 2.11
C LEU A 190 -17.64 -13.59 1.45
N ARG A 191 -17.69 -13.78 0.14
CA ARG A 191 -18.92 -14.01 -0.57
C ARG A 191 -19.28 -15.37 -0.05
N VAL A 192 -19.82 -15.39 1.16
CA VAL A 192 -20.88 -16.32 1.47
C VAL A 192 -21.85 -16.01 0.34
N GLN A 193 -21.85 -16.84 -0.69
CA GLN A 193 -23.09 -17.02 -1.42
C GLN A 193 -24.06 -17.31 -0.29
N ALA A 194 -24.93 -16.35 0.00
CA ALA A 194 -26.19 -16.75 0.55
C ALA A 194 -26.69 -17.76 -0.47
N LEU A 195 -26.46 -19.05 -0.19
CA LEU A 195 -27.47 -20.03 -0.48
C LEU A 195 -28.69 -19.38 0.11
N VAL A 196 -29.50 -18.80 -0.77
CA VAL A 196 -30.90 -18.60 -0.50
C VAL A 196 -31.29 -19.96 0.03
N MET A 197 -31.39 -20.07 1.36
CA MET A 197 -32.12 -21.17 1.95
C MET A 197 -33.49 -20.91 1.39
N THR A 198 -33.80 -21.59 0.29
CA THR A 198 -35.17 -21.86 -0.09
C THR A 198 -35.68 -22.67 1.08
N ILE A 199 -36.09 -21.96 2.14
CA ILE A 199 -36.87 -22.50 3.22
C ILE A 199 -38.09 -23.01 2.48
N SER A 200 -38.07 -24.30 2.18
CA SER A 200 -39.23 -24.99 1.65
C SER A 200 -40.38 -24.62 2.57
N LEU A 201 -41.33 -23.86 2.05
CA LEU A 201 -42.54 -23.39 2.74
C LEU A 201 -43.44 -24.53 3.26
N ASN A 202 -42.96 -25.79 3.21
CA ASN A 202 -43.66 -26.99 3.63
C ASN A 202 -43.34 -27.43 5.07
N LEU A 203 -42.35 -26.85 5.76
CA LEU A 203 -42.10 -27.22 7.16
C LEU A 203 -43.32 -26.95 8.08
N PRO A 204 -44.01 -25.80 7.97
CA PRO A 204 -45.22 -25.56 8.76
C PRO A 204 -46.34 -26.56 8.44
N LYS A 205 -46.53 -26.91 7.16
CA LYS A 205 -47.51 -27.91 6.74
C LYS A 205 -47.20 -29.31 7.27
N GLN A 206 -45.93 -29.71 7.25
CA GLN A 206 -45.51 -31.01 7.79
C GLN A 206 -45.68 -31.10 9.32
N ILE A 207 -45.49 -29.98 10.02
CA ILE A 207 -45.74 -29.92 11.47
C ILE A 207 -47.25 -30.03 11.75
N GLU A 208 -48.08 -29.35 10.95
CA GLU A 208 -49.54 -29.41 11.09
C GLU A 208 -50.10 -30.81 10.78
N GLU A 209 -49.61 -31.45 9.71
CA GLU A 209 -49.98 -32.84 9.36
C GLU A 209 -49.56 -33.84 10.45
N ALA A 210 -48.35 -33.72 10.99
CA ALA A 210 -47.87 -34.59 12.07
C ALA A 210 -48.64 -34.39 13.39
N GLN A 211 -49.06 -33.16 13.69
CA GLN A 211 -49.90 -32.86 14.85
C GLN A 211 -51.31 -33.45 14.69
N ILE A 212 -51.89 -33.40 13.48
CA ILE A 212 -53.20 -34.00 13.20
C ILE A 212 -53.13 -35.53 13.28
N GLU A 213 -52.04 -36.14 12.81
CA GLU A 213 -51.85 -37.59 12.88
C GLU A 213 -51.68 -38.08 14.33
N ALA A 214 -50.98 -37.33 15.18
CA ALA A 214 -50.81 -37.63 16.60
C ALA A 214 -52.09 -37.44 17.44
N LEU A 215 -53.12 -36.75 16.92
CA LEU A 215 -54.40 -36.53 17.60
C LEU A 215 -55.50 -37.53 17.24
N LYS A 216 -55.22 -38.51 16.35
CA LYS A 216 -56.15 -39.61 16.07
C LYS A 216 -56.04 -40.65 17.20
N PRO A 217 -57.17 -41.09 17.80
CA PRO A 217 -57.16 -42.07 18.89
C PRO A 217 -56.76 -43.48 18.43
#